data_AF-A0A2G9T7X6-F1
#
_entry.id   AF-A0A2G9T7X6-F1
#
_cell.length_a   1.000
_cell.length_b   1.000
_cell.length_c   1.000
_cell.angle_alpha   90.00
_cell.angle_beta   90.00
_cell.angle_gamma   90.00
#
_symmetry.space_group_name_H-M   'P 1'
#
loop_
_entity.id
_entity.type
_entity.pdbx_description
1 polymer ?
#
loop_
_entity_poly.entity_id
_entity_poly.type
_entity_poly.pdbx_seq_one_letter_code
_entity_poly.pdbx_strand_id
1 'polypeptide(L)'
;YKTTSVEGYGDGGRSRVGDQFATDVLNTVEAYLSSLRDDYPSGPVLHKDAASVARNKLTYEMVTLAKALAQFGYYTFDNLLTLTKNLLNIVDNSPYGAQTTRTMSHGMTMIHRVTQSVIGTGTRKLGDGVIKPSDKVNIEDASKTKESRQLLVKTKLTVAEILQ
;
A
#
# COMPACT_ATOMS: atom_id res chain seq x y z
N TYR A 1 -26.49 -36.32 -32.39
CA TYR A 1 -25.59 -35.16 -32.39
C TYR A 1 -24.41 -35.47 -31.50
N LYS A 2 -23.20 -35.52 -32.07
CA LYS A 2 -21.95 -35.89 -31.38
C LYS A 2 -21.23 -34.60 -31.00
N THR A 3 -21.10 -34.32 -29.71
CA THR A 3 -20.38 -33.15 -29.21
C THR A 3 -18.88 -33.44 -29.25
N THR A 4 -18.18 -32.86 -30.21
CA THR A 4 -16.71 -32.75 -30.15
C THR A 4 -16.39 -31.57 -29.25
N SER A 5 -15.81 -31.84 -28.08
CA SER A 5 -15.19 -30.82 -27.23
C SER A 5 -14.15 -30.06 -28.06
N VAL A 6 -14.30 -28.74 -28.14
CA VAL A 6 -13.30 -27.88 -28.77
C VAL A 6 -12.12 -27.77 -27.80
N GLU A 7 -11.13 -28.62 -28.05
CA GLU A 7 -9.81 -28.54 -27.43
C GLU A 7 -9.09 -27.32 -28.02
N GLY A 8 -9.21 -26.19 -27.32
CA GLY A 8 -8.72 -24.89 -27.78
C GLY A 8 -8.11 -24.01 -26.68
N TYR A 9 -7.75 -24.59 -25.53
CA TYR A 9 -7.01 -23.90 -24.47
C TYR A 9 -5.68 -24.62 -24.24
N GLY A 10 -4.83 -24.64 -25.26
CA GLY A 10 -3.58 -25.37 -25.16
C GLY A 10 -2.72 -25.21 -26.38
N ASP A 11 -2.37 -23.97 -26.73
CA ASP A 11 -1.04 -23.72 -27.31
C ASP A 11 -0.74 -22.20 -27.34
N GLY A 12 -0.24 -21.69 -26.21
CA GLY A 12 0.41 -20.38 -26.17
C GLY A 12 1.86 -20.41 -26.65
N GLY A 13 2.33 -21.50 -27.27
CA GLY A 13 3.71 -21.76 -27.67
C GLY A 13 4.22 -21.00 -28.90
N ARG A 14 3.61 -19.85 -29.25
CA ARG A 14 4.23 -18.90 -30.16
C ARG A 14 4.88 -17.80 -29.33
N SER A 15 6.19 -17.89 -29.09
CA SER A 15 6.98 -16.77 -28.57
C SER A 15 6.68 -15.53 -29.41
N ARG A 16 5.92 -14.60 -28.83
CA ARG A 16 5.56 -13.36 -29.50
C ARG A 16 6.82 -12.52 -29.63
N VAL A 17 6.96 -11.74 -30.69
CA VAL A 17 8.03 -10.74 -30.73
C VAL A 17 7.85 -9.81 -29.53
N GLY A 18 8.83 -9.78 -28.62
CA GLY A 18 8.75 -9.04 -27.35
C GLY A 18 8.50 -9.91 -26.10
N ASP A 19 8.39 -11.24 -26.24
CA ASP A 19 8.14 -12.15 -25.12
C ASP A 19 9.25 -12.11 -24.06
N GLN A 20 10.52 -12.04 -24.49
CA GLN A 20 11.65 -11.88 -23.58
C GLN A 20 11.57 -10.55 -22.80
N PHE A 21 11.28 -9.46 -23.50
CA PHE A 21 11.13 -8.15 -22.86
C PHE A 21 9.97 -8.14 -21.87
N ALA A 22 8.82 -8.71 -22.24
CA ALA A 22 7.67 -8.84 -21.34
C ALA A 22 8.02 -9.69 -20.11
N THR A 23 8.78 -10.77 -20.30
CA THR A 23 9.30 -11.62 -19.23
C THR A 23 10.24 -10.84 -18.30
N ASP A 24 11.16 -10.06 -18.84
CA ASP A 24 12.09 -9.24 -18.06
C ASP A 24 11.36 -8.17 -17.23
N VAL A 25 10.34 -7.53 -17.83
CA VAL A 25 9.49 -6.56 -17.14
C VAL A 25 8.68 -7.24 -16.03
N LEU A 26 8.09 -8.41 -16.30
CA LEU A 26 7.35 -9.18 -15.32
C LEU A 26 8.25 -9.58 -14.14
N ASN A 27 9.45 -10.10 -14.42
CA ASN A 27 10.44 -10.45 -13.40
C ASN A 27 10.86 -9.24 -12.56
N THR A 28 11.02 -8.07 -13.18
CA THR A 28 11.36 -6.83 -12.47
C THR A 28 10.26 -6.43 -11.48
N VAL A 29 9.00 -6.46 -11.94
CA VAL A 29 7.84 -6.15 -11.11
C VAL A 29 7.69 -7.18 -9.98
N GLU A 30 7.80 -8.47 -10.29
CA GLU A 30 7.66 -9.55 -9.32
C GLU A 30 8.76 -9.51 -8.26
N ALA A 31 10.01 -9.26 -8.65
CA ALA A 31 11.13 -9.13 -7.72
C ALA A 31 10.91 -7.97 -6.75
N TYR A 32 10.49 -6.80 -7.24
CA TYR A 32 10.20 -5.65 -6.40
C TYR A 32 9.03 -5.91 -5.44
N LEU A 33 7.90 -6.41 -5.95
CA LEU A 33 6.72 -6.66 -5.12
C LEU A 33 6.96 -7.77 -4.09
N SER A 34 7.80 -8.75 -4.41
CA SER A 34 8.20 -9.79 -3.48
C SER A 34 9.14 -9.26 -2.40
N SER A 35 10.11 -8.40 -2.75
CA SER A 35 11.01 -7.80 -1.76
C SER A 35 10.24 -6.97 -0.73
N LEU A 36 9.18 -6.27 -1.14
CA LEU A 36 8.31 -5.54 -0.20
C LEU A 36 7.62 -6.46 0.81
N ARG A 37 7.33 -7.70 0.46
CA ARG A 37 6.75 -8.66 1.40
C ARG A 37 7.77 -9.12 2.43
N ASP A 38 9.02 -9.27 2.00
CA ASP A 38 10.11 -9.72 2.85
C ASP A 38 10.59 -8.59 3.78
N ASP A 39 10.65 -7.35 3.28
CA ASP A 39 11.04 -6.16 4.04
C ASP A 39 9.97 -5.71 5.05
N TYR A 40 8.69 -5.99 4.78
CA TYR A 40 7.54 -5.58 5.60
C TYR A 40 6.63 -6.77 5.93
N PRO A 41 7.09 -7.74 6.76
CA PRO A 41 6.36 -8.97 7.03
C PRO A 41 5.13 -8.79 7.94
N SER A 42 5.03 -7.67 8.67
CA SER A 42 3.91 -7.39 9.59
C SER A 42 3.70 -5.89 9.80
N GLY A 43 4.08 -5.07 8.81
CA GLY A 43 3.96 -3.62 8.88
C GLY A 43 3.44 -3.04 7.57
N PRO A 44 2.91 -1.80 7.59
CA PRO A 44 2.37 -1.18 6.39
C PRO A 44 3.48 -0.93 5.38
N VAL A 45 3.32 -1.40 4.15
CA VAL A 45 4.27 -1.13 3.05
C VAL A 45 4.29 0.35 2.66
N LEU A 46 3.15 1.04 2.76
CA LEU A 46 3.00 2.44 2.39
C LEU A 46 2.84 3.31 3.64
N HIS A 47 3.62 4.39 3.73
CA HIS A 47 3.63 5.26 4.91
C HIS A 47 3.23 6.70 4.56
N LYS A 48 2.64 7.42 5.52
CA LYS A 48 2.03 8.74 5.28
C LYS A 48 3.00 9.91 5.39
N ASP A 49 4.21 9.69 5.89
CA ASP A 49 5.22 10.73 6.08
C ASP A 49 5.79 11.22 4.75
N ALA A 50 6.33 12.45 4.79
CA ALA A 50 6.95 13.11 3.65
C ALA A 50 8.21 12.39 3.15
N ALA A 51 8.97 11.76 4.04
CA ALA A 51 10.18 11.01 3.67
C ALA A 51 9.86 9.79 2.80
N SER A 52 8.67 9.21 2.97
CA SER A 52 8.22 8.03 2.24
C SER A 52 7.66 8.31 0.84
N VAL A 53 7.56 9.58 0.40
CA VAL A 53 6.97 9.94 -0.92
C VAL A 53 7.65 9.21 -2.07
N ALA A 54 9.00 9.20 -2.11
CA ALA A 54 9.74 8.58 -3.21
C ALA A 54 9.48 7.07 -3.28
N ARG A 55 9.46 6.38 -2.13
CA ARG A 55 9.17 4.95 -2.06
C ARG A 55 7.72 4.65 -2.44
N ASN A 56 6.77 5.42 -1.90
CA ASN A 56 5.36 5.26 -2.24
C ASN A 56 5.10 5.47 -3.73
N LYS A 57 5.81 6.42 -4.35
CA LYS A 57 5.73 6.67 -5.78
C LYS A 57 6.27 5.48 -6.58
N LEU A 58 7.44 4.95 -6.22
CA LEU A 58 7.97 3.74 -6.86
C LEU A 58 7.00 2.56 -6.74
N THR A 59 6.44 2.32 -5.55
CA THR A 59 5.44 1.26 -5.34
C THR A 59 4.20 1.49 -6.20
N TYR A 60 3.71 2.73 -6.29
CA TYR A 60 2.57 3.07 -7.14
C TYR A 60 2.83 2.76 -8.62
N GLU A 61 4.00 3.13 -9.15
CA GLU A 61 4.36 2.85 -10.54
C GLU A 61 4.50 1.35 -10.79
N MET A 62 5.12 0.60 -9.87
CA MET A 62 5.27 -0.85 -9.99
C MET A 62 3.92 -1.58 -9.96
N VAL A 63 2.98 -1.14 -9.10
CA VAL A 63 1.62 -1.69 -9.06
C VAL A 63 0.83 -1.32 -10.32
N THR A 64 1.01 -0.11 -10.86
CA THR A 64 0.39 0.33 -12.11
C THR A 64 0.91 -0.46 -13.30
N LEU A 65 2.22 -0.75 -13.32
CA LEU A 65 2.83 -1.61 -14.32
C LEU A 65 2.32 -3.05 -14.20
N ALA A 66 2.20 -3.58 -12.97
CA ALA A 66 1.59 -4.88 -12.72
C ALA A 66 0.15 -4.96 -13.26
N LYS A 67 -0.64 -3.90 -13.07
CA LYS A 67 -2.00 -3.80 -13.62
C LYS A 67 -2.00 -3.92 -15.14
N ALA A 68 -1.14 -3.17 -15.83
CA ALA A 68 -1.05 -3.24 -17.29
C ALA A 68 -0.67 -4.66 -17.73
N LEU A 69 0.34 -5.28 -17.10
CA LEU A 69 0.76 -6.65 -17.39
C LEU A 69 -0.37 -7.67 -17.19
N ALA A 70 -1.17 -7.52 -16.14
CA ALA A 70 -2.33 -8.37 -15.86
C ALA A 70 -3.45 -8.18 -16.89
N GLN A 71 -3.78 -6.93 -17.23
CA GLN A 71 -4.79 -6.62 -18.24
C GLN A 71 -4.43 -7.15 -19.64
N PHE A 72 -3.15 -7.17 -19.98
CA PHE A 72 -2.66 -7.76 -21.24
C PHE A 72 -2.49 -9.28 -21.19
N GLY A 73 -2.70 -9.93 -20.03
CA GLY A 73 -2.63 -11.38 -19.89
C GLY A 73 -1.21 -11.95 -19.89
N TYR A 74 -0.21 -11.18 -19.45
CA TYR A 74 1.18 -11.66 -19.36
C TYR A 74 1.45 -12.53 -18.13
N TYR A 75 0.58 -12.51 -17.13
CA TYR A 75 0.68 -13.41 -16.00
C TYR A 75 0.00 -14.75 -16.29
N THR A 76 0.72 -15.85 -16.03
CA THR A 76 0.11 -17.17 -15.88
C THR A 76 -0.81 -17.19 -14.65
N PHE A 77 -1.67 -18.20 -14.53
CA PHE A 77 -2.54 -18.33 -13.36
C PHE A 77 -1.75 -18.38 -12.05
N ASP A 78 -0.66 -19.16 -12.00
CA ASP A 78 0.22 -19.22 -10.82
C ASP A 78 0.87 -17.86 -10.52
N ASN A 79 1.36 -17.16 -11.54
CA ASN A 79 1.96 -15.84 -11.34
C ASN A 79 0.91 -14.81 -10.88
N LEU A 80 -0.36 -14.93 -11.30
CA LEU A 80 -1.46 -14.10 -10.78
C LEU A 80 -1.73 -14.37 -9.30
N LEU A 81 -1.63 -15.62 -8.83
CA LEU A 81 -1.77 -15.95 -7.42
C LEU A 81 -0.63 -15.35 -6.59
N THR A 82 0.61 -15.43 -7.09
CA THR A 82 1.77 -14.80 -6.45
C THR A 82 1.63 -13.29 -6.41
N LEU A 83 1.24 -12.67 -7.53
CA LEU A 83 0.94 -11.25 -7.62
C LEU A 83 -0.10 -10.85 -6.57
N THR A 84 -1.23 -11.56 -6.51
CA THR A 84 -2.32 -11.29 -5.56
C THR A 84 -1.82 -11.30 -4.12
N LYS A 85 -1.01 -12.28 -3.72
CA LYS A 85 -0.41 -12.34 -2.37
C LYS A 85 0.46 -11.10 -2.09
N ASN A 86 1.29 -10.69 -3.05
CA ASN A 86 2.14 -9.51 -2.90
C ASN A 86 1.31 -8.21 -2.82
N LEU A 87 0.27 -8.07 -3.64
CA LEU A 87 -0.61 -6.91 -3.62
C LEU A 87 -1.43 -6.82 -2.31
N LEU A 88 -1.85 -7.95 -1.75
CA LEU A 88 -2.49 -7.99 -0.44
C LEU A 88 -1.59 -7.45 0.67
N ASN A 89 -0.29 -7.73 0.62
CA ASN A 89 0.68 -7.18 1.57
C ASN A 89 0.77 -5.65 1.51
N ILE A 90 0.56 -5.06 0.33
CA ILE A 90 0.59 -3.59 0.16
C ILE A 90 -0.62 -2.91 0.79
N VAL A 91 -1.80 -3.54 0.71
CA VAL A 91 -3.04 -2.96 1.24
C VAL A 91 -3.23 -3.23 2.72
N ASP A 92 -2.55 -4.25 3.28
CA ASP A 92 -2.63 -4.55 4.70
C ASP A 92 -2.09 -3.38 5.54
N ASN A 93 -2.87 -2.98 6.55
CA ASN A 93 -2.49 -1.96 7.53
C ASN A 93 -2.51 -2.52 8.95
N SER A 94 -2.43 -3.84 9.09
CA SER A 94 -2.35 -4.48 10.38
C SER A 94 -1.19 -3.87 11.17
N PRO A 95 -1.45 -3.33 12.38
CA PRO A 95 -0.37 -2.84 13.21
C PRO A 95 0.53 -4.03 13.58
N TYR A 96 1.83 -3.77 13.67
CA TYR A 96 2.83 -4.77 14.02
C TYR A 96 2.40 -5.57 15.25
N GLY A 97 2.11 -6.86 15.07
CA GLY A 97 1.64 -7.76 16.12
C GLY A 97 0.16 -8.16 16.09
N ALA A 98 -0.65 -7.68 15.13
CA ALA A 98 -2.04 -8.15 14.97
C ALA A 98 -2.17 -9.50 14.22
N GLN A 99 -1.20 -10.39 14.38
CA GLN A 99 -1.31 -11.77 13.91
C GLN A 99 -2.37 -12.49 14.76
N THR A 100 -3.58 -12.54 14.24
CA THR A 100 -4.60 -13.56 14.51
C THR A 100 -4.83 -13.96 15.97
N THR A 101 -5.39 -13.03 16.75
CA THR A 101 -6.41 -13.42 17.74
C THR A 101 -7.67 -12.62 17.45
N ARG A 102 -8.53 -13.15 16.59
CA ARG A 102 -9.95 -12.76 16.55
C ARG A 102 -10.62 -13.31 17.81
N THR A 103 -10.25 -12.82 18.98
CA THR A 103 -11.08 -12.97 20.17
C THR A 103 -12.11 -11.84 20.10
N MET A 104 -13.33 -12.17 19.66
CA MET A 104 -14.51 -11.39 20.00
C MET A 104 -14.59 -11.39 21.54
N SER A 105 -14.03 -10.37 22.18
CA SER A 105 -14.24 -10.16 23.60
C SER A 105 -14.16 -8.68 23.93
N HIS A 106 -15.24 -8.24 24.59
CA HIS A 106 -15.26 -7.13 25.52
C HIS A 106 -15.61 -5.73 24.99
N GLY A 107 -16.90 -5.55 24.71
CA GLY A 107 -17.58 -4.28 24.91
C GLY A 107 -17.68 -3.89 26.39
N MET A 108 -16.56 -3.58 27.04
CA MET A 108 -16.55 -3.14 28.46
C MET A 108 -15.38 -2.19 28.78
N THR A 109 -15.19 -1.13 28.00
CA THR A 109 -14.27 -0.04 28.39
C THR A 109 -14.92 1.34 28.29
N MET A 110 -16.21 1.38 28.60
CA MET A 110 -16.86 2.58 29.15
C MET A 110 -16.95 2.36 30.66
N ILE A 111 -16.78 3.40 31.48
CA ILE A 111 -16.70 3.38 32.97
C ILE A 111 -15.28 3.34 33.54
N HIS A 112 -14.42 4.33 33.23
CA HIS A 112 -13.43 4.82 34.21
C HIS A 112 -12.85 6.21 33.89
N ARG A 113 -13.65 7.21 33.49
CA ARG A 113 -13.17 8.61 33.37
C ARG A 113 -14.20 9.66 33.75
N VAL A 114 -14.80 9.52 34.93
CA VAL A 114 -15.56 10.60 35.57
C VAL A 114 -15.16 10.61 37.04
N THR A 115 -14.09 11.34 37.37
CA THR A 115 -13.73 11.89 38.71
C THR A 115 -12.21 12.17 38.77
N GLN A 116 -11.78 13.27 38.16
CA GLN A 116 -10.53 13.99 38.46
C GLN A 116 -10.52 15.20 37.52
N SER A 117 -10.37 16.44 37.93
CA SER A 117 -10.49 17.13 39.20
C SER A 117 -10.58 18.59 38.79
N VAL A 118 -11.56 19.33 39.29
CA VAL A 118 -11.58 20.79 39.23
C VAL A 118 -10.58 21.30 40.26
N ILE A 119 -9.62 22.16 39.88
CA ILE A 119 -8.92 23.16 40.74
C ILE A 119 -7.72 23.76 39.97
N GLY A 120 -7.55 25.09 40.08
CA GLY A 120 -6.30 25.79 39.73
C GLY A 120 -6.46 26.88 38.67
N THR A 121 -7.18 27.98 38.95
CA THR A 121 -6.61 29.25 39.46
C THR A 121 -5.54 29.85 38.53
N GLY A 122 -5.90 30.94 37.86
CA GLY A 122 -5.09 31.55 36.81
C GLY A 122 -3.88 32.35 37.28
N THR A 123 -3.04 32.69 36.30
CA THR A 123 -2.30 33.96 36.26
C THR A 123 -2.02 34.30 34.79
N ARG A 124 -2.29 35.56 34.44
CA ARG A 124 -1.89 36.16 33.16
C ARG A 124 -0.38 36.40 33.22
N LYS A 125 0.35 36.14 32.14
CA LYS A 125 1.60 36.85 31.88
C LYS A 125 1.77 37.13 30.38
N LEU A 126 1.67 38.42 30.07
CA LEU A 126 2.19 39.07 28.88
C LEU A 126 3.72 38.93 28.82
N GLY A 127 4.24 39.02 27.61
CA GLY A 127 5.66 39.12 27.28
C GLY A 127 6.07 37.98 26.35
N ASP A 128 6.80 38.17 25.27
CA ASP A 128 7.43 39.34 24.67
C ASP A 128 7.87 38.86 23.28
N GLY A 129 7.98 39.76 22.32
CA GLY A 129 8.21 39.43 20.93
C GLY A 129 9.53 38.69 20.68
N VAL A 130 9.46 37.51 20.08
CA VAL A 130 10.57 36.92 19.33
C VAL A 130 10.01 36.30 18.06
N ILE A 131 9.92 37.10 16.99
CA ILE A 131 9.72 36.58 15.64
C ILE A 131 11.10 36.12 15.15
N LYS A 132 11.36 34.81 15.27
CA LYS A 132 12.43 34.14 14.52
C LYS A 132 11.93 33.87 13.09
N PRO A 133 12.74 34.11 12.05
CA PRO A 133 12.36 33.82 10.68
C PRO A 133 12.70 32.35 10.34
N SER A 134 11.71 31.48 10.17
CA SER A 134 11.96 30.14 9.59
C SER A 134 10.70 29.43 9.09
N ASP A 135 9.98 30.02 8.12
CA ASP A 135 8.77 29.41 7.52
C ASP A 135 9.01 28.61 6.22
N LYS A 136 10.27 28.42 5.80
CA LYS A 136 10.53 27.73 4.51
C LYS A 136 10.59 26.20 4.61
N VAL A 137 10.79 25.62 5.79
CA VAL A 137 10.91 24.15 5.95
C VAL A 137 9.54 23.46 6.07
N ASN A 138 8.48 24.18 6.45
CA ASN A 138 7.19 23.58 6.80
C ASN A 138 6.22 23.41 5.60
N ILE A 139 6.29 24.30 4.61
CA ILE A 139 5.35 24.27 3.46
C ILE A 139 5.64 23.09 2.52
N GLU A 140 6.92 22.81 2.26
CA GLU A 140 7.34 21.70 1.39
C GLU A 140 7.11 20.33 2.05
N ASP A 141 7.26 20.24 3.37
CA ASP A 141 6.99 19.00 4.11
C ASP A 141 5.49 18.69 4.18
N ALA A 142 4.67 19.73 4.33
CA ALA A 142 3.21 19.61 4.27
C ALA A 142 2.71 19.19 2.88
N SER A 143 3.31 19.68 1.79
CA SER A 143 2.95 19.27 0.43
C SER A 143 3.35 17.83 0.16
N LYS A 144 4.56 17.41 0.55
CA LYS A 144 5.03 16.03 0.46
C LYS A 144 4.18 15.06 1.28
N THR A 145 3.78 15.45 2.49
CA THR A 145 2.87 14.62 3.32
C THR A 145 1.51 14.43 2.63
N LYS A 146 0.97 15.47 1.98
CA LYS A 146 -0.28 15.37 1.21
C LYS A 146 -0.12 14.45 -0.01
N GLU A 147 0.98 14.61 -0.75
CA GLU A 147 1.33 13.76 -1.89
C GLU A 147 1.46 12.29 -1.46
N SER A 148 2.16 12.04 -0.36
CA SER A 148 2.33 10.71 0.22
C SER A 148 0.98 10.04 0.49
N ARG A 149 0.05 10.76 1.15
CA ARG A 149 -1.32 10.27 1.39
C ARG A 149 -2.09 10.01 0.10
N GLN A 150 -1.92 10.85 -0.91
CA GLN A 150 -2.56 10.65 -2.21
C GLN A 150 -2.04 9.38 -2.90
N LEU A 151 -0.73 9.14 -2.85
CA LEU A 151 -0.11 7.92 -3.37
C LEU A 151 -0.63 6.67 -2.67
N LEU A 152 -0.84 6.73 -1.34
CA LEU A 152 -1.47 5.62 -0.60
C LEU A 152 -2.84 5.26 -1.18
N VAL A 153 -3.72 6.26 -1.31
CA VAL A 153 -5.09 6.04 -1.78
C VAL A 153 -5.08 5.52 -3.21
N LYS A 154 -4.28 6.14 -4.11
CA LYS A 154 -4.14 5.71 -5.49
C LYS A 154 -3.66 4.26 -5.59
N THR A 155 -2.57 3.93 -4.90
CA THR A 155 -2.00 2.57 -4.94
C THR A 155 -3.01 1.54 -4.45
N LYS A 156 -3.72 1.81 -3.35
CA LYS A 156 -4.73 0.90 -2.81
C LYS A 156 -5.91 0.71 -3.77
N LEU A 157 -6.35 1.78 -4.44
CA LEU A 157 -7.41 1.69 -5.45
C LEU A 157 -6.95 0.86 -6.64
N THR A 158 -5.73 1.10 -7.14
CA THR A 158 -5.15 0.32 -8.24
C THR A 158 -4.99 -1.15 -7.87
N VAL A 159 -4.59 -1.47 -6.63
CA VAL A 159 -4.60 -2.87 -6.15
C VAL A 159 -6.01 -3.45 -6.22
N ALA A 160 -7.01 -2.74 -5.71
CA ALA A 160 -8.39 -3.22 -5.74
C ALA A 160 -8.88 -3.46 -7.18
N GLU A 161 -8.49 -2.62 -8.14
CA GLU A 161 -8.81 -2.79 -9.57
C GLU A 161 -8.13 -4.01 -10.21
N ILE A 162 -6.96 -4.43 -9.72
CA ILE A 162 -6.30 -5.66 -10.20
C ILE A 162 -7.00 -6.90 -9.64
N LEU A 163 -7.58 -6.82 -8.44
CA LEU A 163 -8.18 -7.94 -7.73
C LEU A 163 -9.69 -8.14 -8.01
N GLN A 164 -10.30 -7.26 -8.81
CA GLN A 164 -11.70 -7.36 -9.27
C GLN A 164 -11.82 -8.18 -10.54
#